data_AF-A0A6P0III5-F1
#
_entry.id   AF-A0A6P0III5-F1
#
_cell.length_a   1.000
_cell.length_b   1.000
_cell.length_c   1.000
_cell.angle_alpha   90.00
_cell.angle_beta   90.00
_cell.angle_gamma   90.00
#
_symmetry.space_group_name_H-M   'P 1'
#
loop_
_entity.id
_entity.type
_entity.pdbx_description
1 polymer ?
#
loop_
_entity_poly.entity_id
_entity_poly.type
_entity_poly.pdbx_seq_one_letter_code
_entity_poly.pdbx_strand_id
1 'polypeptide(L)'
;MNKQIQQLVLKLQHYPRDNQQRNQTLAEVVEQILRTRKVCRPRPGHPLYGIYLEIYQTVQQQLNHEIEEDIDSPYLHPYLQMTSDQEWGSWRDSLFKKVLDEGRLQQLALEAQRHQPHTPERFYALTELLNAIKLSGKLCHRGQFSSEVYDDAVNRTLYYVYQNLNHYNREKGKFIAWVNYRFDKMLQKAQQDLNDPFIQAQSGKIVRIKYQLSALIKGTKLEHVIFWITLSIKGLIIDKTQVSKVTKILIVLLLLSQLIAKDRTKGDSLVFEMAKASLPFSANLSELSGESIPLETVPQPETELTLYDLVRHYFTEDPENLLQKHIKNHPSATLQVIGLAYLDGKKWQEISDSLEIKISSLNNFFQRNLRKLAPEIKRYIEEEMG
;
A
#
# COMPACT_ATOMS: atom_id res chain seq x y z
N MET A 1 -17.58 10.01 -15.41
CA MET A 1 -16.90 9.23 -16.46
C MET A 1 -17.93 8.48 -17.31
N ASN A 2 -18.79 7.65 -16.68
CA ASN A 2 -19.86 6.89 -17.32
C ASN A 2 -20.69 7.60 -18.43
N LYS A 3 -21.37 8.71 -18.09
CA LYS A 3 -22.28 9.40 -19.03
C LYS A 3 -21.58 9.90 -20.30
N GLN A 4 -20.30 10.28 -20.20
CA GLN A 4 -19.52 10.74 -21.34
C GLN A 4 -19.15 9.57 -22.27
N ILE A 5 -18.71 8.44 -21.71
CA ILE A 5 -18.39 7.23 -22.49
C ILE A 5 -19.65 6.75 -23.23
N GLN A 6 -20.79 6.68 -22.55
CA GLN A 6 -22.06 6.29 -23.17
C GLN A 6 -22.48 7.22 -24.31
N GLN A 7 -22.36 8.54 -24.13
CA GLN A 7 -22.67 9.50 -25.20
C GLN A 7 -21.73 9.35 -26.40
N LEU A 8 -20.44 9.10 -26.17
CA LEU A 8 -19.48 8.89 -27.25
C LEU A 8 -19.74 7.57 -27.98
N VAL A 9 -20.07 6.49 -27.27
CA VAL A 9 -20.46 5.20 -27.86
C VAL A 9 -21.73 5.34 -28.71
N LEU A 10 -22.74 6.07 -28.23
CA LEU A 10 -23.94 6.37 -29.02
C LEU A 10 -23.60 7.13 -30.31
N LYS A 11 -22.74 8.16 -30.24
CA LYS A 11 -22.29 8.88 -31.45
C LYS A 11 -21.55 7.96 -32.41
N LEU A 12 -20.71 7.08 -31.88
CA LEU A 12 -19.91 6.14 -32.66
C LEU A 12 -20.78 5.17 -33.49
N GLN A 13 -21.95 4.76 -32.97
CA GLN A 13 -22.93 3.93 -33.68
C GLN A 13 -23.57 4.62 -34.89
N HIS A 14 -23.63 5.95 -34.91
CA HIS A 14 -24.29 6.71 -35.99
C HIS A 14 -23.34 7.05 -37.15
N TYR A 15 -22.02 6.84 -36.98
CA TYR A 15 -21.04 7.15 -38.02
C TYR A 15 -20.76 5.94 -38.93
N PRO A 16 -20.69 6.14 -40.27
CA PRO A 16 -20.33 5.08 -41.20
C PRO A 16 -18.86 4.64 -41.08
N ARG A 17 -18.56 3.41 -41.49
CA ARG A 17 -17.27 2.72 -41.25
C ARG A 17 -16.03 3.47 -41.73
N ASP A 18 -16.14 4.23 -42.82
CA ASP A 18 -15.00 4.88 -43.49
C ASP A 18 -14.92 6.39 -43.21
N ASN A 19 -15.47 6.80 -42.06
CA ASN A 19 -15.53 8.20 -41.68
C ASN A 19 -14.39 8.57 -40.71
N GLN A 20 -13.64 9.61 -41.05
CA GLN A 20 -12.65 10.23 -40.16
C GLN A 20 -13.24 10.57 -38.78
N GLN A 21 -14.51 10.98 -38.72
CA GLN A 21 -15.22 11.28 -37.47
C GLN A 21 -15.50 10.03 -36.62
N ARG A 22 -15.67 8.85 -37.25
CA ARG A 22 -15.77 7.56 -36.53
C ARG A 22 -14.44 7.25 -35.83
N ASN A 23 -13.33 7.36 -36.55
CA ASN A 23 -12.00 7.08 -36.01
C ASN A 23 -11.61 8.05 -34.87
N GLN A 24 -11.97 9.34 -35.00
CA GLN A 24 -11.78 10.32 -33.94
C GLN A 24 -12.62 10.00 -32.70
N THR A 25 -13.91 9.69 -32.90
CA THR A 25 -14.81 9.33 -31.78
C THR A 25 -14.36 8.03 -31.11
N LEU A 26 -13.89 7.04 -31.87
CA LEU A 26 -13.32 5.80 -31.32
C LEU A 26 -12.10 6.08 -30.45
N ALA A 27 -11.17 6.91 -30.95
CA ALA A 27 -9.99 7.31 -30.18
C ALA A 27 -10.36 8.01 -28.87
N GLU A 28 -11.38 8.89 -28.89
CA GLU A 28 -11.89 9.55 -27.69
C GLU A 28 -12.50 8.56 -26.68
N VAL A 29 -13.32 7.59 -27.14
CA VAL A 29 -13.89 6.54 -26.28
C VAL A 29 -12.78 5.76 -25.58
N VAL A 30 -11.81 5.30 -26.36
CA VAL A 30 -10.67 4.51 -25.87
C VAL A 30 -9.83 5.29 -24.89
N GLU A 31 -9.57 6.57 -25.16
CA GLU A 31 -8.85 7.45 -24.24
C GLU A 31 -9.61 7.61 -22.90
N GLN A 32 -10.94 7.80 -22.94
CA GLN A 32 -11.73 7.92 -21.71
C GLN A 32 -11.74 6.63 -20.89
N ILE A 33 -11.83 5.45 -21.52
CA ILE A 33 -11.76 4.16 -20.83
C ILE A 33 -10.38 3.98 -20.17
N LEU A 34 -9.30 4.29 -20.92
CA LEU A 34 -7.93 4.14 -20.46
C LEU A 34 -7.47 5.25 -19.50
N ARG A 35 -8.25 6.33 -19.33
CA ARG A 35 -7.90 7.49 -18.49
C ARG A 35 -7.60 7.11 -17.04
N THR A 36 -8.40 6.22 -16.46
CA THR A 36 -8.27 5.80 -15.06
C THR A 36 -7.52 4.47 -14.89
N ARG A 37 -6.78 4.01 -15.91
CA ARG A 37 -5.98 2.77 -15.89
C ARG A 37 -5.05 2.69 -14.68
N LYS A 38 -4.73 1.48 -14.23
CA LYS A 38 -3.88 1.26 -13.03
C LYS A 38 -2.38 1.15 -13.36
N VAL A 39 -2.04 0.94 -14.63
CA VAL A 39 -0.67 0.70 -15.12
C VAL A 39 -0.43 1.57 -16.36
N CYS A 40 0.83 1.90 -16.64
CA CYS A 40 1.31 2.77 -17.70
C CYS A 40 0.73 4.19 -17.61
N ARG A 41 0.73 4.81 -16.42
CA ARG A 41 0.31 6.20 -16.27
C ARG A 41 1.46 7.14 -16.68
N PRO A 42 1.23 8.17 -17.50
CA PRO A 42 2.28 9.12 -17.83
C PRO A 42 2.52 10.02 -16.61
N ARG A 43 3.77 10.43 -16.40
CA ARG A 43 4.08 11.47 -15.41
C ARG A 43 3.76 12.84 -16.06
N PRO A 44 3.36 13.86 -15.28
CA PRO A 44 3.17 15.20 -15.82
C PRO A 44 4.43 15.66 -16.58
N GLY A 45 4.28 16.06 -17.85
CA GLY A 45 5.40 16.48 -18.70
C GLY A 45 6.28 15.35 -19.25
N HIS A 46 6.04 14.08 -18.91
CA HIS A 46 6.81 12.95 -19.43
C HIS A 46 5.89 11.92 -20.10
N PRO A 47 5.89 11.83 -21.44
CA PRO A 47 5.12 10.82 -22.15
C PRO A 47 5.64 9.42 -21.84
N LEU A 48 4.80 8.41 -22.08
CA LEU A 48 5.21 7.01 -21.98
C LEU A 48 6.30 6.70 -23.01
N TYR A 49 7.26 5.88 -22.63
CA TYR A 49 8.34 5.43 -23.50
C TYR A 49 8.67 3.95 -23.22
N GLY A 50 9.38 3.33 -24.17
CA GLY A 50 9.83 1.94 -24.06
C GLY A 50 8.70 0.96 -23.78
N ILE A 51 8.95 0.04 -22.83
CA ILE A 51 8.00 -1.02 -22.46
C ILE A 51 6.62 -0.48 -22.02
N TYR A 52 6.57 0.67 -21.35
CA TYR A 52 5.31 1.25 -20.88
C TYR A 52 4.44 1.72 -22.05
N LEU A 53 5.06 2.29 -23.09
CA LEU A 53 4.37 2.71 -24.29
C LEU A 53 3.87 1.49 -25.09
N GLU A 54 4.71 0.47 -25.23
CA GLU A 54 4.34 -0.76 -25.94
C GLU A 54 3.13 -1.47 -25.28
N ILE A 55 3.14 -1.60 -23.95
CA ILE A 55 2.01 -2.19 -23.21
C ILE A 55 0.75 -1.34 -23.44
N TYR A 56 0.86 -0.02 -23.31
CA TYR A 56 -0.27 0.88 -23.52
C TYR A 56 -0.84 0.76 -24.94
N GLN A 57 0.00 0.79 -25.97
CA GLN A 57 -0.41 0.67 -27.37
C GLN A 57 -1.04 -0.69 -27.67
N THR A 58 -0.51 -1.78 -27.10
CA THR A 58 -1.08 -3.11 -27.25
C THR A 58 -2.49 -3.17 -26.66
N VAL A 59 -2.68 -2.63 -25.45
CA VAL A 59 -4.01 -2.55 -24.82
C VAL A 59 -4.95 -1.66 -25.63
N GLN A 60 -4.46 -0.53 -26.14
CA GLN A 60 -5.22 0.39 -26.97
C GLN A 60 -5.73 -0.29 -28.25
N GLN A 61 -4.86 -1.04 -28.94
CA GLN A 61 -5.21 -1.79 -30.15
C GLN A 61 -6.24 -2.89 -29.87
N GLN A 62 -6.08 -3.66 -28.78
CA GLN A 62 -7.06 -4.67 -28.39
C GLN A 62 -8.41 -4.05 -28.06
N LEU A 63 -8.42 -2.93 -27.35
CA LEU A 63 -9.65 -2.21 -27.02
C LEU A 63 -10.35 -1.66 -28.27
N ASN A 64 -9.59 -1.07 -29.20
CA ASN A 64 -10.13 -0.62 -30.49
C ASN A 64 -10.80 -1.77 -31.24
N HIS A 65 -10.11 -2.92 -31.33
CA HIS A 65 -10.62 -4.09 -32.03
C HIS A 65 -11.88 -4.65 -31.36
N GLU A 66 -11.90 -4.83 -30.04
CA GLU A 66 -13.08 -5.32 -29.32
C GLU A 66 -14.28 -4.35 -29.46
N ILE A 67 -14.06 -3.03 -29.51
CA ILE A 67 -15.12 -2.04 -29.73
C ILE A 67 -15.64 -2.08 -31.18
N GLU A 68 -14.75 -2.13 -32.17
CA GLU A 68 -15.14 -2.17 -33.57
C GLU A 68 -15.95 -3.43 -33.90
N GLU A 69 -15.52 -4.59 -33.41
CA GLU A 69 -16.26 -5.85 -33.56
C GLU A 69 -17.66 -5.78 -32.93
N ASP A 70 -17.78 -5.22 -31.73
CA ASP A 70 -19.06 -5.11 -31.02
C ASP A 70 -20.05 -4.15 -31.69
N ILE A 71 -19.57 -3.03 -32.25
CA ILE A 71 -20.41 -2.04 -32.95
C ILE A 71 -20.94 -2.61 -34.26
N ASP A 72 -20.12 -3.40 -34.94
CA ASP A 72 -20.43 -3.97 -36.24
C ASP A 72 -21.24 -5.29 -36.15
N SER A 73 -21.40 -5.83 -34.94
CA SER A 73 -22.21 -7.02 -34.69
C SER A 73 -23.72 -6.73 -34.74
N PRO A 74 -24.52 -7.53 -35.48
CA PRO A 74 -25.98 -7.39 -35.52
C PRO A 74 -26.67 -7.72 -34.18
N TYR A 75 -25.95 -8.36 -33.27
CA TYR A 75 -26.34 -8.55 -31.87
C TYR A 75 -25.35 -7.78 -31.00
N LEU A 76 -25.78 -6.66 -30.41
CA LEU A 76 -24.96 -5.83 -29.55
C LEU A 76 -24.44 -6.68 -28.37
N HIS A 77 -23.15 -7.01 -28.36
CA HIS A 77 -22.54 -7.78 -27.29
C HIS A 77 -22.59 -6.97 -25.96
N PRO A 78 -22.49 -7.61 -24.78
CA PRO A 78 -22.78 -6.98 -23.49
C PRO A 78 -21.88 -5.79 -23.09
N TYR A 79 -20.72 -5.59 -23.75
CA TYR A 79 -19.72 -4.62 -23.31
C TYR A 79 -20.16 -3.17 -23.54
N LEU A 80 -20.88 -2.89 -24.63
CA LEU A 80 -21.40 -1.54 -24.92
C LEU A 80 -22.71 -1.20 -24.18
N GLN A 81 -23.30 -2.17 -23.48
CA GLN A 81 -24.48 -1.98 -22.62
C GLN A 81 -24.11 -1.63 -21.17
N MET A 82 -22.82 -1.52 -20.85
CA MET A 82 -22.35 -1.22 -19.50
C MET A 82 -22.84 0.14 -19.01
N THR A 83 -23.35 0.14 -17.77
CA THR A 83 -23.98 1.33 -17.17
C THR A 83 -23.30 1.80 -15.89
N SER A 84 -22.31 1.05 -15.38
CA SER A 84 -21.57 1.41 -14.16
C SER A 84 -20.07 1.63 -14.41
N ASP A 85 -19.46 2.57 -13.67
CA ASP A 85 -18.01 2.82 -13.77
C ASP A 85 -17.18 1.58 -13.36
N GLN A 86 -17.75 0.68 -12.54
CA GLN A 86 -17.13 -0.57 -12.12
C GLN A 86 -17.02 -1.58 -13.27
N GLU A 87 -18.04 -1.69 -14.13
CA GLU A 87 -18.02 -2.57 -15.29
C GLU A 87 -16.95 -2.13 -16.29
N TRP A 88 -16.90 -0.84 -16.64
CA TRP A 88 -15.85 -0.27 -17.49
C TRP A 88 -14.45 -0.48 -16.89
N GLY A 89 -14.31 -0.28 -15.58
CA GLY A 89 -13.06 -0.53 -14.87
C GLY A 89 -12.65 -2.01 -14.93
N SER A 90 -13.59 -2.93 -14.77
CA SER A 90 -13.34 -4.38 -14.79
C SER A 90 -12.96 -4.88 -16.19
N TRP A 91 -13.62 -4.38 -17.23
CA TRP A 91 -13.28 -4.71 -18.62
C TRP A 91 -11.87 -4.21 -18.98
N ARG A 92 -11.56 -2.96 -18.67
CA ARG A 92 -10.21 -2.42 -18.82
C ARG A 92 -9.17 -3.26 -18.08
N ASP A 93 -9.41 -3.56 -16.81
CA ASP A 93 -8.48 -4.33 -15.99
C ASP A 93 -8.28 -5.75 -16.56
N SER A 94 -9.32 -6.35 -17.16
CA SER A 94 -9.25 -7.61 -17.91
C SER A 94 -8.34 -7.52 -19.15
N LEU A 95 -8.43 -6.42 -19.92
CA LEU A 95 -7.55 -6.19 -21.08
C LEU A 95 -6.08 -6.11 -20.67
N PHE A 96 -5.78 -5.32 -19.63
CA PHE A 96 -4.43 -5.28 -19.08
C PHE A 96 -3.97 -6.65 -18.57
N LYS A 97 -4.86 -7.43 -17.94
CA LYS A 97 -4.54 -8.79 -17.49
C LYS A 97 -4.15 -9.72 -18.65
N LYS A 98 -4.78 -9.59 -19.83
CA LYS A 98 -4.43 -10.34 -21.04
C LYS A 98 -3.04 -9.93 -21.56
N VAL A 99 -2.73 -8.64 -21.57
CA VAL A 99 -1.46 -8.10 -22.09
C VAL A 99 -0.28 -8.30 -21.14
N LEU A 100 -0.51 -8.25 -19.83
CA LEU A 100 0.52 -8.42 -18.80
C LEU A 100 0.87 -9.90 -18.58
N ASP A 101 1.54 -10.49 -19.57
CA ASP A 101 2.09 -11.83 -19.49
C ASP A 101 3.41 -11.90 -18.68
N GLU A 102 3.94 -13.12 -18.50
CA GLU A 102 5.19 -13.33 -17.76
C GLU A 102 6.38 -12.58 -18.38
N GLY A 103 6.40 -12.44 -19.72
CA GLY A 103 7.45 -11.77 -20.46
C GLY A 103 7.44 -10.26 -20.23
N ARG A 104 6.27 -9.63 -20.35
CA ARG A 104 6.05 -8.20 -20.09
C ARG A 104 6.39 -7.84 -18.64
N LEU A 105 6.01 -8.66 -17.68
CA LEU A 105 6.36 -8.43 -16.27
C LEU A 105 7.88 -8.54 -16.03
N GLN A 106 8.55 -9.48 -16.70
CA GLN A 106 10.00 -9.56 -16.65
C GLN A 106 10.67 -8.35 -17.32
N GLN A 107 10.17 -7.87 -18.45
CA GLN A 107 10.68 -6.65 -19.09
C GLN A 107 10.52 -5.42 -18.20
N LEU A 108 9.37 -5.26 -17.54
CA LEU A 108 9.14 -4.19 -16.55
C LEU A 108 10.12 -4.29 -15.37
N ALA A 109 10.42 -5.50 -14.91
CA ALA A 109 11.41 -5.73 -13.86
C ALA A 109 12.82 -5.32 -14.29
N LEU A 110 13.23 -5.66 -15.51
CA LEU A 110 14.53 -5.27 -16.07
C LEU A 110 14.63 -3.76 -16.31
N GLU A 111 13.56 -3.11 -16.79
CA GLU A 111 13.53 -1.66 -16.96
C GLU A 111 13.65 -0.96 -15.61
N ALA A 112 12.94 -1.43 -14.59
CA ALA A 112 13.11 -0.92 -13.24
C ALA A 112 14.55 -1.12 -12.74
N GLN A 113 15.18 -2.29 -12.96
CA GLN A 113 16.58 -2.54 -12.59
C GLN A 113 17.58 -1.59 -13.25
N ARG A 114 17.30 -1.12 -14.46
CA ARG A 114 18.20 -0.25 -15.25
C ARG A 114 18.40 1.12 -14.61
N HIS A 115 17.40 1.64 -13.90
CA HIS A 115 17.50 2.92 -13.22
C HIS A 115 18.25 2.79 -11.89
N GLN A 116 19.08 3.78 -11.57
CA GLN A 116 19.81 3.84 -10.31
C GLN A 116 18.84 3.86 -9.11
N PRO A 117 19.22 3.28 -7.96
CA PRO A 117 18.45 3.43 -6.74
C PRO A 117 18.16 4.90 -6.41
N HIS A 118 16.98 5.17 -5.84
CA HIS A 118 16.56 6.50 -5.37
C HIS A 118 16.35 7.59 -6.43
N THR A 119 16.22 7.24 -7.72
CA THR A 119 15.79 8.20 -8.75
C THR A 119 14.26 8.21 -8.93
N PRO A 120 13.67 9.33 -9.38
CA PRO A 120 12.24 9.39 -9.66
C PRO A 120 11.84 8.43 -10.79
N GLU A 121 12.73 8.14 -11.73
CA GLU A 121 12.55 7.14 -12.79
C GLU A 121 12.45 5.73 -12.18
N ARG A 122 13.33 5.42 -11.22
CA ARG A 122 13.32 4.14 -10.52
C ARG A 122 12.04 3.97 -9.72
N PHE A 123 11.61 5.00 -9.01
CA PHE A 123 10.37 4.99 -8.24
C PHE A 123 9.15 4.76 -9.13
N TYR A 124 9.09 5.48 -10.26
CA TYR A 124 8.06 5.30 -11.28
C TYR A 124 8.05 3.86 -11.81
N ALA A 125 9.21 3.37 -12.25
CA ALA A 125 9.35 2.03 -12.82
C ALA A 125 8.96 0.92 -11.85
N LEU A 126 9.35 1.05 -10.57
CA LEU A 126 8.95 0.14 -9.50
C LEU A 126 7.45 0.20 -9.25
N THR A 127 6.87 1.40 -9.16
CA THR A 127 5.42 1.57 -8.94
C THR A 127 4.61 0.90 -10.05
N GLU A 128 5.00 1.12 -11.30
CA GLU A 128 4.36 0.50 -12.46
C GLU A 128 4.52 -1.03 -12.46
N LEU A 129 5.70 -1.55 -12.11
CA LEU A 129 5.93 -2.98 -11.95
C LEU A 129 5.04 -3.60 -10.86
N LEU A 130 4.95 -2.97 -9.68
CA LEU A 130 4.15 -3.50 -8.56
C LEU A 130 2.66 -3.49 -8.91
N ASN A 131 2.18 -2.42 -9.55
CA ASN A 131 0.80 -2.35 -10.05
C ASN A 131 0.54 -3.40 -11.13
N ALA A 132 1.49 -3.62 -12.03
CA ALA A 132 1.40 -4.65 -13.06
C ALA A 132 1.35 -6.06 -12.44
N ILE A 133 2.16 -6.35 -11.42
CA ILE A 133 2.11 -7.64 -10.69
C ILE A 133 0.71 -7.86 -10.10
N LYS A 134 0.17 -6.87 -9.38
CA LYS A 134 -1.19 -6.95 -8.80
C LYS A 134 -2.26 -7.19 -9.87
N LEU A 135 -2.19 -6.47 -10.99
CA LEU A 135 -3.21 -6.50 -12.05
C LEU A 135 -3.14 -7.76 -12.92
N SER A 136 -1.94 -8.28 -13.16
CA SER A 136 -1.70 -9.43 -14.05
C SER A 136 -2.36 -10.73 -13.58
N GLY A 137 -2.65 -10.85 -12.28
CA GLY A 137 -3.17 -12.09 -11.68
C GLY A 137 -2.22 -13.28 -11.84
N LYS A 138 -0.91 -13.05 -12.03
CA LYS A 138 0.12 -14.10 -12.16
C LYS A 138 0.68 -14.60 -10.82
N LEU A 139 0.25 -14.01 -9.71
CA LEU A 139 0.55 -14.53 -8.38
C LEU A 139 -0.18 -15.86 -8.16
N CYS A 140 0.45 -16.77 -7.39
CA CYS A 140 -0.17 -18.05 -7.04
C CYS A 140 -1.56 -17.84 -6.42
N HIS A 141 -2.51 -18.73 -6.74
CA HIS A 141 -3.86 -18.59 -6.24
C HIS A 141 -3.94 -18.75 -4.72
N ARG A 142 -4.94 -18.11 -4.09
CA ARG A 142 -5.10 -18.12 -2.63
C ARG A 142 -5.28 -19.51 -2.02
N GLY A 143 -5.77 -20.49 -2.80
CA GLY A 143 -6.04 -21.84 -2.30
C GLY A 143 -6.98 -21.82 -1.09
N GLN A 144 -6.49 -22.36 0.04
CA GLN A 144 -7.23 -22.50 1.30
C GLN A 144 -7.08 -21.30 2.25
N PHE A 145 -6.20 -20.34 1.93
CA PHE A 145 -5.96 -19.18 2.78
C PHE A 145 -7.13 -18.17 2.72
N SER A 146 -7.37 -17.45 3.82
CA SER A 146 -8.40 -16.41 3.87
C SER A 146 -8.02 -15.21 2.98
N SER A 147 -8.99 -14.34 2.67
CA SER A 147 -8.71 -13.14 1.88
C SER A 147 -7.72 -12.23 2.58
N GLU A 148 -7.82 -12.08 3.91
CA GLU A 148 -6.92 -11.21 4.67
C GLU A 148 -5.47 -11.73 4.65
N VAL A 149 -5.28 -13.05 4.80
CA VAL A 149 -3.95 -13.68 4.71
C VAL A 149 -3.35 -13.48 3.33
N TYR A 150 -4.16 -13.66 2.30
CA TYR A 150 -3.72 -13.50 0.93
C TYR A 150 -3.29 -12.06 0.65
N ASP A 151 -4.11 -11.08 1.03
CA ASP A 151 -3.83 -9.66 0.80
C ASP A 151 -2.58 -9.19 1.58
N ASP A 152 -2.40 -9.65 2.83
CA ASP A 152 -1.17 -9.40 3.61
C ASP A 152 0.05 -10.01 2.93
N ALA A 153 -0.03 -11.27 2.50
CA ALA A 153 1.06 -11.93 1.78
C ALA A 153 1.40 -11.22 0.46
N VAL A 154 0.41 -10.71 -0.27
CA VAL A 154 0.61 -9.93 -1.50
C VAL A 154 1.40 -8.67 -1.16
N ASN A 155 0.98 -7.89 -0.16
CA ASN A 155 1.64 -6.65 0.23
C ASN A 155 3.09 -6.89 0.70
N ARG A 156 3.31 -7.90 1.56
CA ARG A 156 4.67 -8.28 2.01
C ARG A 156 5.57 -8.71 0.85
N THR A 157 5.01 -9.40 -0.14
CA THR A 157 5.74 -9.84 -1.32
C THR A 157 6.12 -8.67 -2.22
N LEU A 158 5.22 -7.72 -2.43
CA LEU A 158 5.50 -6.53 -3.22
C LEU A 158 6.56 -5.65 -2.54
N TYR A 159 6.52 -5.53 -1.22
CA TYR A 159 7.58 -4.88 -0.46
C TYR A 159 8.92 -5.60 -0.62
N TYR A 160 8.93 -6.94 -0.57
CA TYR A 160 10.14 -7.70 -0.86
C TYR A 160 10.67 -7.44 -2.27
N VAL A 161 9.81 -7.43 -3.29
CA VAL A 161 10.19 -7.11 -4.68
C VAL A 161 10.80 -5.72 -4.74
N TYR A 162 10.16 -4.71 -4.13
CA TYR A 162 10.69 -3.34 -4.07
C TYR A 162 12.12 -3.30 -3.53
N GLN A 163 12.39 -3.98 -2.41
CA GLN A 163 13.70 -3.99 -1.76
C GLN A 163 14.75 -4.85 -2.50
N ASN A 164 14.33 -5.95 -3.10
CA ASN A 164 15.25 -6.99 -3.58
C ASN A 164 15.31 -7.08 -5.10
N LEU A 165 14.68 -6.15 -5.82
CA LEU A 165 14.66 -6.21 -7.28
C LEU A 165 16.06 -6.24 -7.88
N ASN A 166 17.05 -5.53 -7.30
CA ASN A 166 18.43 -5.55 -7.80
C ASN A 166 19.09 -6.94 -7.73
N HIS A 167 18.60 -7.84 -6.87
CA HIS A 167 19.10 -9.21 -6.75
C HIS A 167 18.44 -10.20 -7.72
N TYR A 168 17.39 -9.78 -8.43
CA TYR A 168 16.77 -10.61 -9.45
C TYR A 168 17.74 -10.83 -10.62
N ASN A 169 17.97 -12.09 -10.98
CA ASN A 169 18.78 -12.48 -12.13
C ASN A 169 17.95 -13.34 -13.09
N ARG A 170 17.80 -12.85 -14.33
CA ARG A 170 17.05 -13.52 -15.41
C ARG A 170 17.62 -14.87 -15.83
N GLU A 171 18.91 -15.13 -15.61
CA GLU A 171 19.56 -16.40 -15.95
C GLU A 171 19.22 -17.51 -14.94
N LYS A 172 18.93 -17.14 -13.69
CA LYS A 172 18.55 -18.08 -12.63
C LYS A 172 17.09 -18.53 -12.71
N GLY A 173 16.26 -17.81 -13.48
CA GLY A 173 14.86 -18.17 -13.68
C GLY A 173 13.96 -17.00 -14.09
N LYS A 174 12.73 -17.35 -14.45
CA LYS A 174 11.68 -16.39 -14.82
C LYS A 174 11.33 -15.49 -13.63
N PHE A 175 11.02 -14.22 -13.92
CA PHE A 175 10.68 -13.23 -12.89
C PHE A 175 9.50 -13.66 -12.02
N ILE A 176 8.38 -14.07 -12.62
CA ILE A 176 7.19 -14.48 -11.87
C ILE A 176 7.43 -15.72 -11.01
N ALA A 177 8.28 -16.65 -11.43
CA ALA A 177 8.64 -17.81 -10.61
C ALA A 177 9.40 -17.37 -9.35
N TRP A 178 10.31 -16.42 -9.47
CA TRP A 178 11.03 -15.83 -8.34
C TRP A 178 10.09 -15.10 -7.37
N VAL A 179 9.15 -14.30 -7.89
CA VAL A 179 8.13 -13.63 -7.09
C VAL A 179 7.22 -14.64 -6.37
N ASN A 180 6.73 -15.67 -7.08
CA ASN A 180 5.84 -16.68 -6.53
C ASN A 180 6.52 -17.57 -5.48
N TYR A 181 7.81 -17.87 -5.65
CA TYR A 181 8.59 -18.55 -4.63
C TYR A 181 8.61 -17.75 -3.32
N ARG A 182 8.80 -16.42 -3.40
CA ARG A 182 8.72 -15.57 -2.20
C ARG A 182 7.30 -15.48 -1.66
N PHE A 183 6.31 -15.35 -2.55
CA PHE A 183 4.90 -15.23 -2.20
C PHE A 183 4.42 -16.42 -1.36
N ASP A 184 4.78 -17.65 -1.74
CA ASP A 184 4.47 -18.86 -0.98
C ASP A 184 5.01 -18.80 0.46
N LYS A 185 6.26 -18.33 0.63
CA LYS A 185 6.84 -18.12 1.97
C LYS A 185 6.11 -17.04 2.75
N MET A 186 5.62 -15.99 2.09
CA MET A 186 4.86 -14.91 2.74
C MET A 186 3.46 -15.37 3.14
N LEU A 187 2.80 -16.22 2.35
CA LEU A 187 1.52 -16.85 2.70
C LEU A 187 1.65 -17.71 3.96
N GLN A 188 2.66 -18.59 4.01
CA GLN A 188 2.93 -19.42 5.18
C GLN A 188 3.19 -18.57 6.42
N LYS A 189 3.99 -17.50 6.29
CA LYS A 189 4.27 -16.59 7.39
C LYS A 189 3.04 -15.82 7.86
N ALA A 190 2.25 -15.25 6.94
CA ALA A 190 1.02 -14.52 7.28
C ALA A 190 0.01 -15.44 8.00
N GLN A 191 -0.12 -16.69 7.56
CA GLN A 191 -0.94 -17.68 8.26
C GLN A 191 -0.40 -18.04 9.65
N GLN A 192 0.93 -18.18 9.80
CA GLN A 192 1.57 -18.42 11.09
C GLN A 192 1.35 -17.25 12.05
N ASP A 193 1.49 -16.01 11.59
CA ASP A 193 1.28 -14.80 12.39
C ASP A 193 -0.17 -14.73 12.91
N LEU A 194 -1.17 -15.16 12.12
CA LEU A 194 -2.56 -15.28 12.59
C LEU A 194 -2.76 -16.40 13.62
N ASN A 195 -1.94 -17.45 13.54
CA ASN A 195 -1.97 -18.56 14.49
C ASN A 195 -1.11 -18.29 15.73
N ASP A 196 -0.42 -17.16 15.80
CA ASP A 196 0.37 -16.76 16.95
C ASP A 196 -0.55 -16.59 18.18
N PRO A 197 -0.27 -17.28 19.31
CA PRO A 197 -1.11 -17.21 20.51
C PRO A 197 -1.30 -15.78 21.05
N PHE A 198 -0.32 -14.91 20.88
CA PHE A 198 -0.43 -13.50 21.25
C PHE A 198 -1.40 -12.77 20.33
N ILE A 199 -1.28 -12.94 19.01
CA ILE A 199 -2.20 -12.33 18.03
C ILE A 199 -3.62 -12.85 18.23
N GLN A 200 -3.80 -14.16 18.42
CA GLN A 200 -5.11 -14.74 18.76
C GLN A 200 -5.65 -14.25 20.09
N ALA A 201 -4.80 -14.07 21.12
CA ALA A 201 -5.22 -13.52 22.40
C ALA A 201 -5.65 -12.05 22.27
N GLN A 202 -4.95 -11.25 21.46
CA GLN A 202 -5.33 -9.86 21.17
C GLN A 202 -6.62 -9.81 20.36
N SER A 203 -6.75 -10.58 19.28
CA SER A 203 -7.98 -10.72 18.50
C SER A 203 -9.14 -11.21 19.36
N GLY A 204 -8.91 -12.16 20.27
CA GLY A 204 -9.90 -12.62 21.24
C GLY A 204 -10.33 -11.53 22.22
N LYS A 205 -9.41 -10.67 22.68
CA LYS A 205 -9.74 -9.48 23.47
C LYS A 205 -10.56 -8.47 22.66
N ILE A 206 -10.19 -8.19 21.41
CA ILE A 206 -10.94 -7.31 20.50
C ILE A 206 -12.37 -7.83 20.33
N VAL A 207 -12.53 -9.13 20.10
CA VAL A 207 -13.85 -9.75 19.95
C VAL A 207 -14.67 -9.62 21.23
N ARG A 208 -14.08 -9.87 22.41
CA ARG A 208 -14.76 -9.67 23.71
C ARG A 208 -15.19 -8.23 23.93
N ILE A 209 -14.29 -7.26 23.68
CA ILE A 209 -14.59 -5.83 23.79
C ILE A 209 -15.66 -5.42 22.79
N LYS A 210 -15.61 -5.92 21.54
CA LYS A 210 -16.64 -5.69 20.52
C LYS A 210 -18.00 -6.15 21.02
N TYR A 211 -18.11 -7.34 21.60
CA TYR A 211 -19.38 -7.83 22.14
C TYR A 211 -19.86 -7.02 23.34
N GLN A 212 -18.96 -6.59 24.23
CA GLN A 212 -19.29 -5.70 25.35
C GLN A 212 -19.80 -4.34 24.87
N LEU A 213 -19.12 -3.71 23.91
CA LEU A 213 -19.53 -2.46 23.27
C LEU A 213 -20.87 -2.63 22.55
N SER A 214 -21.04 -3.72 21.80
CA SER A 214 -22.30 -4.02 21.11
C SER A 214 -23.46 -4.15 22.10
N ALA A 215 -23.25 -4.82 23.24
CA ALA A 215 -24.25 -4.96 24.28
C ALA A 215 -24.58 -3.60 24.93
N LEU A 216 -23.56 -2.78 25.22
CA LEU A 216 -23.74 -1.45 25.80
C LEU A 216 -24.52 -0.51 24.87
N ILE A 217 -24.13 -0.48 23.58
CA ILE A 217 -24.77 0.37 22.57
C ILE A 217 -26.23 -0.06 22.36
N LYS A 218 -26.51 -1.37 22.23
CA LYS A 218 -27.88 -1.89 22.06
C LYS A 218 -28.74 -1.74 23.31
N GLY A 219 -28.13 -1.77 24.50
CA GLY A 219 -28.83 -1.54 25.76
C GLY A 219 -29.18 -0.08 26.03
N THR A 220 -28.57 0.87 25.31
CA THR A 220 -28.82 2.30 25.49
C THR A 220 -30.13 2.71 24.80
N LYS A 221 -31.16 2.92 25.60
CA LYS A 221 -32.48 3.37 25.17
C LYS A 221 -32.74 4.84 25.51
N LEU A 222 -33.68 5.44 24.78
CA LEU A 222 -34.10 6.83 24.97
C LEU A 222 -34.56 7.12 26.42
N GLU A 223 -35.15 6.13 27.10
CA GLU A 223 -35.57 6.22 28.51
C GLU A 223 -34.42 6.54 29.47
N HIS A 224 -33.23 6.00 29.23
CA HIS A 224 -32.05 6.28 30.06
C HIS A 224 -31.52 7.70 29.86
N VAL A 225 -31.60 8.22 28.62
CA VAL A 225 -31.21 9.60 28.30
C VAL A 225 -32.16 10.60 28.95
N ILE A 226 -33.46 10.34 28.84
CA ILE A 226 -34.52 11.18 29.46
C ILE A 226 -34.38 11.17 30.99
N PHE A 227 -34.09 10.00 31.59
CA PHE A 227 -33.87 9.89 33.02
C PHE A 227 -32.71 10.77 33.51
N TRP A 228 -31.57 10.74 32.81
CA TRP A 228 -30.41 11.58 33.15
C TRP A 228 -30.67 13.08 32.96
N ILE A 229 -31.36 13.47 31.88
CA ILE A 229 -31.78 14.86 31.67
C ILE A 229 -32.71 15.32 32.81
N THR A 230 -33.65 14.46 33.21
CA THR A 230 -34.59 14.75 34.30
C THR A 230 -33.89 14.94 35.64
N LEU A 231 -32.93 14.09 35.98
CA LEU A 231 -32.12 14.23 37.20
C LEU A 231 -31.30 15.53 37.21
N SER A 232 -30.81 15.93 36.04
CA SER A 232 -30.05 17.17 35.83
C SER A 232 -30.90 18.42 36.06
N ILE A 233 -32.11 18.44 35.47
CA ILE A 233 -33.07 19.55 35.62
C ILE A 233 -33.56 19.66 37.08
N LYS A 234 -33.75 18.53 37.76
CA LYS A 234 -34.18 18.49 39.17
C LYS A 234 -33.08 18.86 40.17
N GLY A 235 -31.84 19.13 39.73
CA GLY A 235 -30.74 19.53 40.60
C GLY A 235 -30.29 18.46 41.60
N LEU A 236 -30.63 17.19 41.36
CA LEU A 236 -30.32 16.06 42.26
C LEU A 236 -28.88 15.58 42.13
N ILE A 237 -28.10 16.12 41.18
CA ILE A 237 -26.69 15.82 40.96
C ILE A 237 -25.89 17.10 41.10
N ILE A 238 -24.96 17.09 42.06
CA ILE A 238 -24.24 18.29 42.52
C ILE A 238 -23.11 18.67 41.54
N ASP A 239 -22.52 17.68 40.84
CA ASP A 239 -21.44 17.90 39.88
C ASP A 239 -21.97 18.10 38.44
N LYS A 240 -22.10 19.37 38.05
CA LYS A 240 -22.56 19.76 36.70
C LYS A 240 -21.63 19.30 35.57
N THR A 241 -20.33 19.11 35.85
CA THR A 241 -19.35 18.71 34.82
C THR A 241 -19.50 17.24 34.46
N GLN A 242 -19.73 16.37 35.46
CA GLN A 242 -19.98 14.95 35.26
C GLN A 242 -21.30 14.71 34.52
N VAL A 243 -22.34 15.45 34.90
CA VAL A 243 -23.65 15.42 34.22
C VAL A 243 -23.52 15.70 32.73
N SER A 244 -22.78 16.75 32.35
CA SER A 244 -22.57 17.09 30.93
C SER A 244 -21.80 16.00 30.18
N LYS A 245 -20.81 15.36 30.81
CA LYS A 245 -20.04 14.27 30.19
C LYS A 245 -20.90 13.02 29.99
N VAL A 246 -21.63 12.59 31.01
CA VAL A 246 -22.48 11.39 30.97
C VAL A 246 -23.63 11.56 29.96
N THR A 247 -24.28 12.72 29.93
CA THR A 247 -25.35 12.99 28.95
C THR A 247 -24.82 12.98 27.51
N LYS A 248 -23.64 13.56 27.23
CA LYS A 248 -22.99 13.46 25.91
C LYS A 248 -22.69 12.01 25.52
N ILE A 249 -22.15 11.21 26.43
CA ILE A 249 -21.86 9.79 26.18
C ILE A 249 -23.14 9.01 25.86
N LEU A 250 -24.22 9.24 26.61
CA LEU A 250 -25.50 8.58 26.38
C LEU A 250 -26.13 8.96 25.04
N ILE A 251 -26.02 10.24 24.63
CA ILE A 251 -26.46 10.70 23.31
C ILE A 251 -25.66 10.00 22.20
N VAL A 252 -24.33 9.94 22.33
CA VAL A 252 -23.46 9.26 21.36
C VAL A 252 -23.81 7.78 21.25
N LEU A 253 -24.01 7.08 22.37
CA LEU A 253 -24.43 5.67 22.38
C LEU A 253 -25.79 5.46 21.72
N LEU A 254 -26.73 6.37 21.91
CA LEU A 254 -28.05 6.32 21.26
C LEU A 254 -27.95 6.55 19.73
N LEU A 255 -27.11 7.49 19.29
CA LEU A 255 -26.88 7.72 17.86
C LEU A 255 -26.21 6.50 17.20
N LEU A 256 -25.24 5.90 17.89
CA LEU A 256 -24.59 4.66 17.44
C LEU A 256 -25.58 3.50 17.37
N SER A 257 -26.51 3.37 18.31
CA SER A 257 -27.52 2.30 18.29
C SER A 257 -28.47 2.45 17.10
N GLN A 258 -28.89 3.67 16.78
CA GLN A 258 -29.68 3.98 15.60
C GLN A 258 -28.92 3.73 14.29
N LEU A 259 -27.63 4.08 14.23
CA LEU A 259 -26.78 3.83 13.06
C LEU A 259 -26.61 2.33 12.78
N ILE A 260 -26.36 1.53 13.81
CA ILE A 260 -26.24 0.07 13.72
C ILE A 260 -27.57 -0.56 13.29
N ALA A 261 -28.71 -0.04 13.75
CA ALA A 261 -30.03 -0.51 13.33
C ALA A 261 -30.31 -0.22 11.84
N LYS A 262 -29.76 0.86 11.30
CA LYS A 262 -29.93 1.27 9.89
C LYS A 262 -29.04 0.49 8.91
N ASP A 263 -27.79 0.23 9.28
CA ASP A 263 -26.85 -0.58 8.48
C ASP A 263 -26.03 -1.48 9.40
N ARG A 264 -26.44 -2.75 9.46
CA ARG A 264 -25.82 -3.75 10.33
C ARG A 264 -24.36 -4.02 9.95
N THR A 265 -24.00 -3.96 8.67
CA THR A 265 -22.65 -4.28 8.20
C THR A 265 -21.65 -3.19 8.56
N LYS A 266 -21.98 -1.93 8.29
CA LYS A 266 -21.17 -0.78 8.68
C LYS A 266 -21.14 -0.60 10.20
N GLY A 267 -22.26 -0.85 10.87
CA GLY A 267 -22.35 -0.83 12.33
C GLY A 267 -21.44 -1.86 12.99
N ASP A 268 -21.49 -3.13 12.56
CA ASP A 268 -20.65 -4.19 13.12
C ASP A 268 -19.15 -3.97 12.84
N SER A 269 -18.80 -3.31 11.72
CA SER A 269 -17.43 -2.88 11.40
C SER A 269 -16.95 -1.75 12.30
N LEU A 270 -17.80 -0.73 12.52
CA LEU A 270 -17.47 0.41 13.39
C LEU A 270 -17.22 -0.04 14.83
N VAL A 271 -18.08 -0.91 15.37
CA VAL A 271 -17.91 -1.44 16.74
C VAL A 271 -16.65 -2.31 16.85
N PHE A 272 -16.27 -3.02 15.78
CA PHE A 272 -14.99 -3.75 15.73
C PHE A 272 -13.78 -2.81 15.79
N GLU A 273 -13.78 -1.71 15.01
CA GLU A 273 -12.71 -0.70 15.06
C GLU A 273 -12.65 0.02 16.42
N MET A 274 -13.80 0.34 17.02
CA MET A 274 -13.85 0.89 18.39
C MET A 274 -13.26 -0.08 19.41
N ALA A 275 -13.53 -1.38 19.27
CA ALA A 275 -12.97 -2.40 20.15
C ALA A 275 -11.45 -2.55 19.99
N LYS A 276 -10.95 -2.43 18.75
CA LYS A 276 -9.52 -2.40 18.44
C LYS A 276 -8.83 -1.17 19.03
N ALA A 277 -9.43 0.02 18.89
CA ALA A 277 -8.92 1.27 19.45
C ALA A 277 -8.97 1.32 20.99
N SER A 278 -9.81 0.50 21.62
CA SER A 278 -9.94 0.42 23.08
C SER A 278 -8.94 -0.54 23.73
N LEU A 279 -8.16 -1.29 22.96
CA LEU A 279 -7.04 -2.04 23.53
C LEU A 279 -5.99 -1.07 24.07
N PRO A 280 -5.41 -1.32 25.26
CA PRO A 280 -4.24 -0.58 25.68
C PRO A 280 -3.13 -0.88 24.66
N PHE A 281 -2.82 0.11 23.81
CA PHE A 281 -1.56 0.10 23.07
C PHE A 281 -0.47 -0.20 24.09
N SER A 282 0.34 -1.23 23.87
CA SER A 282 1.51 -1.49 24.70
C SER A 282 2.25 -0.17 24.86
N ALA A 283 2.48 0.24 26.10
CA ALA A 283 2.94 1.57 26.53
C ALA A 283 4.32 2.02 26.00
N ASN A 284 4.83 1.40 24.93
CA ASN A 284 6.11 1.72 24.28
C ASN A 284 5.94 2.33 22.87
N LEU A 285 4.73 2.73 22.47
CA LEU A 285 4.50 3.47 21.21
C LEU A 285 3.82 4.83 21.43
N SER A 286 3.60 5.23 22.68
CA SER A 286 2.96 6.49 23.04
C SER A 286 3.87 7.72 22.92
N GLU A 287 5.12 7.56 22.48
CA GLU A 287 6.01 8.68 22.11
C GLU A 287 5.92 9.07 20.62
N LEU A 288 5.13 8.38 19.80
CA LEU A 288 5.06 8.64 18.34
C LEU A 288 3.67 8.92 17.78
N SER A 289 2.71 9.35 18.60
CA SER A 289 1.39 9.75 18.11
C SER A 289 0.96 11.08 18.69
N GLY A 290 1.67 12.14 18.30
CA GLY A 290 1.10 13.48 18.24
C GLY A 290 0.38 13.65 16.90
N GLU A 291 -0.88 14.07 16.98
CA GLU A 291 -1.74 14.56 15.90
C GLU A 291 -2.42 13.54 14.96
N SER A 292 -3.71 13.34 15.26
CA SER A 292 -4.70 12.78 14.33
C SER A 292 -5.11 13.83 13.29
N ILE A 293 -4.75 13.64 12.02
CA ILE A 293 -5.25 14.47 10.90
C ILE A 293 -6.52 13.82 10.30
N PRO A 294 -7.61 14.58 10.04
CA PRO A 294 -8.83 14.09 9.39
C PRO A 294 -8.57 13.65 7.93
N LEU A 295 -9.15 12.51 7.54
CA LEU A 295 -8.88 11.75 6.29
C LEU A 295 -9.44 12.35 4.98
N GLU A 296 -9.80 13.63 4.95
CA GLU A 296 -10.34 14.28 3.75
C GLU A 296 -9.69 15.65 3.57
N THR A 297 -8.44 15.66 3.11
CA THR A 297 -7.79 16.59 2.14
C THR A 297 -6.28 16.42 2.30
N VAL A 298 -5.63 15.59 1.49
CA VAL A 298 -4.16 15.46 1.49
C VAL A 298 -3.59 16.15 0.24
N PRO A 299 -3.03 17.37 0.35
CA PRO A 299 -2.00 17.82 -0.58
C PRO A 299 -0.75 16.94 -0.38
N GLN A 300 -0.04 16.65 -1.47
CA GLN A 300 1.16 15.79 -1.45
C GLN A 300 2.19 16.29 -0.42
N PRO A 301 2.91 15.39 0.29
CA PRO A 301 3.91 15.83 1.24
C PRO A 301 5.11 16.43 0.49
N GLU A 302 5.50 17.62 0.91
CA GLU A 302 6.87 18.09 0.79
C GLU A 302 7.78 17.08 1.53
N THR A 303 8.95 16.82 0.96
CA THR A 303 9.84 15.71 1.28
C THR A 303 10.32 15.72 2.73
N GLU A 304 9.55 15.18 3.66
CA GLU A 304 10.05 14.79 4.98
C GLU A 304 10.99 13.60 4.82
N LEU A 305 12.26 13.79 5.21
CA LEU A 305 13.27 12.73 5.19
C LEU A 305 12.81 11.59 6.11
N THR A 306 12.78 10.37 5.59
CA THR A 306 12.42 9.22 6.42
C THR A 306 13.52 8.91 7.44
N LEU A 307 13.21 8.17 8.50
CA LEU A 307 14.24 7.70 9.45
C LEU A 307 15.40 6.97 8.75
N TYR A 308 15.13 6.29 7.64
CA TYR A 308 16.18 5.67 6.82
C TYR A 308 17.08 6.73 6.17
N ASP A 309 16.49 7.79 5.60
CA ASP A 309 17.23 8.87 4.95
C ASP A 309 18.08 9.65 5.95
N LEU A 310 17.58 9.88 7.17
CA LEU A 310 18.31 10.54 8.26
C LEU A 310 19.51 9.70 8.74
N VAL A 311 19.31 8.39 8.96
CA VAL A 311 20.42 7.49 9.32
C VAL A 311 21.45 7.45 8.19
N ARG A 312 21.02 7.39 6.93
CA ARG A 312 21.93 7.39 5.78
C ARG A 312 22.68 8.71 5.64
N HIS A 313 22.03 9.84 5.91
CA HIS A 313 22.65 11.16 5.90
C HIS A 313 23.73 11.29 6.97
N TYR A 314 23.45 10.85 8.21
CA TYR A 314 24.48 10.77 9.27
C TYR A 314 25.69 9.93 8.86
N PHE A 315 25.44 8.78 8.22
CA PHE A 315 26.52 7.93 7.69
C PHE A 315 27.26 8.53 6.50
N THR A 316 26.69 9.52 5.80
CA THR A 316 27.31 10.15 4.63
C THR A 316 28.13 11.37 5.04
N GLU A 317 27.53 12.26 5.84
CA GLU A 317 28.18 13.50 6.30
C GLU A 317 29.21 13.26 7.39
N ASP A 318 29.06 12.20 8.20
CA ASP A 318 29.91 11.90 9.36
C ASP A 318 30.24 13.17 10.18
N PRO A 319 29.21 13.90 10.65
CA PRO A 319 29.37 15.27 11.14
C PRO A 319 30.34 15.40 12.32
N GLU A 320 30.48 14.32 13.11
CA GLU A 320 31.34 14.24 14.29
C GLU A 320 32.65 13.48 14.02
N ASN A 321 32.87 13.03 12.79
CA ASN A 321 34.05 12.26 12.35
C ASN A 321 34.27 10.97 13.16
N LEU A 322 33.17 10.36 13.63
CA LEU A 322 33.18 9.19 14.50
C LEU A 322 33.09 7.88 13.70
N LEU A 323 32.74 7.95 12.42
CA LEU A 323 32.53 6.79 11.54
C LEU A 323 33.80 6.36 10.78
N GLN A 324 34.89 7.13 10.84
CA GLN A 324 36.18 6.81 10.20
C GLN A 324 36.98 5.70 10.89
N LYS A 325 36.51 5.18 12.02
CA LYS A 325 37.18 4.08 12.70
C LYS A 325 37.20 2.84 11.80
N HIS A 326 38.36 2.20 11.69
CA HIS A 326 38.57 1.05 10.80
C HIS A 326 38.95 -0.23 11.53
N ILE A 327 38.81 -1.37 10.84
CA ILE A 327 39.26 -2.68 11.31
C ILE A 327 40.79 -2.74 11.28
N LYS A 328 41.40 -3.31 12.33
CA LYS A 328 42.87 -3.42 12.44
C LYS A 328 43.46 -4.07 11.17
N ASN A 329 44.47 -3.42 10.58
CA ASN A 329 45.13 -3.79 9.32
C ASN A 329 44.31 -3.59 8.04
N HIS A 330 43.11 -2.99 8.11
CA HIS A 330 42.27 -2.68 6.95
C HIS A 330 41.78 -1.22 7.00
N PRO A 331 42.61 -0.23 6.62
CA PRO A 331 42.25 1.19 6.70
C PRO A 331 41.08 1.60 5.80
N SER A 332 40.81 0.83 4.73
CA SER A 332 39.67 1.02 3.82
C SER A 332 38.34 0.49 4.37
N ALA A 333 38.36 -0.32 5.43
CA ALA A 333 37.18 -0.92 6.05
C ALA A 333 36.72 -0.08 7.26
N THR A 334 36.35 1.17 6.99
CA THR A 334 35.80 2.07 8.02
C THR A 334 34.37 1.69 8.39
N LEU A 335 33.92 2.10 9.58
CA LEU A 335 32.55 1.91 10.02
C LEU A 335 31.56 2.58 9.06
N GLN A 336 31.93 3.73 8.50
CA GLN A 336 31.18 4.44 7.47
C GLN A 336 30.96 3.56 6.23
N VAL A 337 32.05 3.03 5.65
CA VAL A 337 32.00 2.21 4.43
C VAL A 337 31.19 0.93 4.66
N ILE A 338 31.37 0.27 5.80
CA ILE A 338 30.61 -0.94 6.16
C ILE A 338 29.14 -0.62 6.39
N GLY A 339 28.84 0.49 7.07
CA GLY A 339 27.47 0.93 7.37
C GLY A 339 26.70 1.35 6.14
N LEU A 340 27.30 2.15 5.25
CA LEU A 340 26.70 2.51 3.97
C LEU A 340 26.46 1.28 3.10
N ALA A 341 27.43 0.36 3.01
CA ALA A 341 27.27 -0.90 2.29
C ALA A 341 26.11 -1.74 2.83
N TYR A 342 25.92 -1.77 4.15
CA TYR A 342 24.81 -2.45 4.81
C TYR A 342 23.47 -1.74 4.55
N LEU A 343 23.43 -0.41 4.60
CA LEU A 343 22.25 0.41 4.29
C LEU A 343 21.84 0.34 2.81
N ASP A 344 22.81 0.13 1.91
CA ASP A 344 22.60 -0.12 0.49
C ASP A 344 22.12 -1.57 0.21
N GLY A 345 21.89 -2.36 1.26
CA GLY A 345 21.29 -3.70 1.18
C GLY A 345 22.25 -4.82 0.81
N LYS A 346 23.58 -4.60 0.84
CA LYS A 346 24.57 -5.65 0.60
C LYS A 346 24.56 -6.68 1.73
N LYS A 347 24.72 -7.96 1.38
CA LYS A 347 24.81 -9.04 2.37
C LYS A 347 26.18 -9.02 3.05
N TRP A 348 26.24 -9.50 4.30
CA TRP A 348 27.51 -9.64 5.02
C TRP A 348 28.59 -10.42 4.26
N GLN A 349 28.18 -11.40 3.45
CA GLN A 349 29.08 -12.15 2.56
C GLN A 349 29.70 -11.24 1.50
N GLU A 350 28.90 -10.43 0.82
CA GLU A 350 29.35 -9.53 -0.25
C GLU A 350 30.27 -8.43 0.29
N ILE A 351 29.96 -7.90 1.49
CA ILE A 351 30.80 -6.92 2.17
C ILE A 351 32.13 -7.56 2.59
N SER A 352 32.07 -8.79 3.13
CA SER A 352 33.24 -9.60 3.51
C SER A 352 34.16 -9.88 2.32
N ASP A 353 33.58 -10.27 1.18
CA ASP A 353 34.32 -10.55 -0.05
C ASP A 353 34.92 -9.26 -0.64
N SER A 354 34.18 -8.14 -0.59
CA SER A 354 34.65 -6.84 -1.12
C SER A 354 35.79 -6.20 -0.31
N LEU A 355 35.85 -6.46 0.99
CA LEU A 355 36.86 -5.91 1.90
C LEU A 355 37.96 -6.93 2.26
N GLU A 356 37.84 -8.17 1.78
CA GLU A 356 38.70 -9.32 2.12
C GLU A 356 38.81 -9.58 3.64
N ILE A 357 37.71 -9.35 4.38
CA ILE A 357 37.66 -9.51 5.85
C ILE A 357 36.69 -10.61 6.20
N LYS A 358 37.08 -11.53 7.09
CA LYS A 358 36.18 -12.58 7.60
C LYS A 358 34.90 -11.98 8.19
N ILE A 359 33.74 -12.54 7.82
CA ILE A 359 32.40 -12.13 8.29
C ILE A 359 32.33 -11.97 9.81
N SER A 360 32.95 -12.89 10.55
CA SER A 360 32.97 -12.83 12.02
C SER A 360 33.69 -11.58 12.55
N SER A 361 34.81 -11.19 11.96
CA SER A 361 35.54 -9.96 12.33
C SER A 361 34.78 -8.72 11.90
N LEU A 362 34.18 -8.74 10.71
CA LEU A 362 33.39 -7.65 10.15
C LEU A 362 32.13 -7.35 10.99
N ASN A 363 31.31 -8.37 11.27
CA ASN A 363 30.08 -8.23 12.04
C ASN A 363 30.36 -7.84 13.51
N ASN A 364 31.37 -8.44 14.14
CA ASN A 364 31.77 -8.06 15.50
C ASN A 364 32.27 -6.61 15.57
N PHE A 365 33.04 -6.17 14.59
CA PHE A 365 33.48 -4.78 14.51
C PHE A 365 32.29 -3.84 14.33
N PHE A 366 31.41 -4.13 13.38
CA PHE A 366 30.23 -3.31 13.09
C PHE A 366 29.31 -3.18 14.31
N GLN A 367 28.89 -4.31 14.91
CA GLN A 367 27.98 -4.28 16.06
C GLN A 367 28.59 -3.58 17.29
N ARG A 368 29.88 -3.78 17.56
CA ARG A 368 30.54 -3.18 18.73
C ARG A 368 30.65 -1.67 18.61
N ASN A 369 30.89 -1.14 17.42
CA ASN A 369 30.96 0.31 17.23
C ASN A 369 29.57 0.92 17.07
N LEU A 370 28.63 0.23 16.41
CA LEU A 370 27.24 0.69 16.31
C LEU A 370 26.59 0.83 17.69
N ARG A 371 26.80 -0.12 18.61
CA ARG A 371 26.29 0.01 20.00
C ARG A 371 26.84 1.22 20.74
N LYS A 372 28.05 1.66 20.41
CA LYS A 372 28.67 2.83 21.04
C LYS A 372 28.15 4.14 20.45
N LEU A 373 27.81 4.13 19.17
CA LEU A 373 27.36 5.32 18.42
C LEU A 373 25.84 5.44 18.33
N ALA A 374 25.09 4.39 18.68
CA ALA A 374 23.63 4.42 18.70
C ALA A 374 23.03 5.59 19.50
N PRO A 375 23.57 6.00 20.67
CA PRO A 375 23.08 7.18 21.38
C PRO A 375 23.26 8.49 20.61
N GLU A 376 24.40 8.68 19.94
CA GLU A 376 24.68 9.90 19.16
C GLU A 376 23.90 9.96 17.86
N ILE A 377 23.77 8.82 17.16
CA ILE A 377 22.91 8.71 15.97
C ILE A 377 21.46 9.03 16.35
N LYS A 378 20.99 8.53 17.49
CA LYS A 378 19.65 8.81 18.00
C LYS A 378 19.48 10.30 18.30
N ARG A 379 20.42 10.92 19.00
CA ARG A 379 20.40 12.36 19.30
C ARG A 379 20.37 13.22 18.03
N TYR A 380 21.20 12.90 17.04
CA TYR A 380 21.21 13.59 15.75
C TYR A 380 19.84 13.51 15.03
N ILE A 381 19.22 12.32 15.01
CA ILE A 381 17.90 12.13 14.39
C ILE A 381 16.82 12.90 15.15
N GLU A 382 16.88 12.94 16.48
CA GLU A 382 15.95 13.71 17.31
C GLU A 382 16.11 15.22 17.13
N GLU A 383 17.32 15.72 16.90
CA GLU A 383 17.63 17.13 16.61
C GLU A 383 17.17 17.56 15.20
N GLU A 384 17.23 16.67 14.20
CA GLU A 384 16.78 16.94 12.82
C GLU A 384 15.26 16.75 12.61
N MET A 385 14.57 16.08 13.53
CA MET A 385 13.11 15.88 13.50
C MET A 385 12.32 16.77 14.47
N GLY A 386 12.99 17.57 15.30
CA GLY A 386 12.37 18.54 16.22
C GLY A 386 12.43 19.95 15.68
#